data_AF-A0A125SIL3-F1
#
_entry.id   AF-A0A125SIL3-F1
#
_cell.length_a   1.000
_cell.length_b   1.000
_cell.length_c   1.000
_cell.angle_alpha   90.00
_cell.angle_beta   90.00
_cell.angle_gamma   90.00
#
_symmetry.space_group_name_H-M   'P 1'
#
loop_
_entity.id
_entity.type
_entity.pdbx_description
1 polymer ?
#
loop_
_entity_poly.entity_id
_entity_poly.type
_entity_poly.pdbx_seq_one_letter_code
_entity_poly.pdbx_strand_id
1 'polypeptide(L)'
;MREIGNFTLFFGADDALSNWHPCKFLYHGFEFQSVEQFMMFSKAKLFEDDTSANAILAAHHPKKQKALGRQVKGFDMQKWLSKRESIVYVGCREKFSQNPRLQTLLLATASTELVEASPYDRIWGVGLGERDPLILDKSNWRGTNLLGITLMKVRDTLRST
;
A
#
# COMPACT_ATOMS: atom_id res chain seq x y z
N MET A 1 8.91 9.40 -7.09
CA MET A 1 8.15 10.34 -6.26
C MET A 1 8.34 11.70 -6.88
N ARG A 2 7.30 12.51 -6.93
CA ARG A 2 7.32 13.87 -7.46
C ARG A 2 6.73 14.81 -6.43
N GLU A 3 7.57 15.69 -5.87
CA GLU A 3 7.11 16.77 -5.01
C GLU A 3 6.61 17.95 -5.86
N ILE A 4 5.39 18.42 -5.57
CA ILE A 4 4.79 19.55 -6.25
C ILE A 4 3.79 20.24 -5.33
N GLY A 5 4.04 21.52 -5.04
CA GLY A 5 3.26 22.27 -4.06
C GLY A 5 3.34 21.61 -2.68
N ASN A 6 2.18 21.27 -2.12
CA ASN A 6 2.05 20.58 -0.83
C ASN A 6 1.92 19.04 -0.97
N PHE A 7 2.11 18.48 -2.17
CA PHE A 7 1.94 17.05 -2.43
C PHE A 7 3.26 16.36 -2.73
N THR A 8 3.40 15.13 -2.23
CA THR A 8 4.33 14.13 -2.76
C THR A 8 3.51 13.09 -3.52
N LEU A 9 3.60 13.14 -4.85
CA LEU A 9 2.95 12.18 -5.75
C LEU A 9 3.84 10.94 -5.90
N PHE A 10 3.24 9.76 -5.92
CA PHE A 10 3.96 8.51 -6.16
C PHE A 10 3.06 7.49 -6.86
N PHE A 11 3.65 6.66 -7.73
CA PHE A 11 2.95 5.58 -8.41
C PHE A 11 3.93 4.52 -8.96
N GLY A 12 3.51 3.26 -8.90
CA GLY A 12 4.25 2.15 -9.51
C GLY A 12 5.37 1.57 -8.65
N ALA A 13 5.95 0.46 -9.11
CA ALA A 13 6.88 -0.35 -8.30
C ALA A 13 8.25 0.33 -8.06
N ASP A 14 8.64 1.27 -8.92
CA ASP A 14 9.88 2.03 -8.74
C ASP A 14 9.77 3.04 -7.59
N ASP A 15 8.54 3.37 -7.17
CA ASP A 15 8.29 4.29 -6.09
C ASP A 15 8.30 3.62 -4.71
N ALA A 16 9.24 4.02 -3.87
CA ALA A 16 9.43 3.49 -2.52
C ALA A 16 8.17 3.58 -1.63
N LEU A 17 7.26 4.51 -1.91
CA LEU A 17 5.99 4.66 -1.18
C LEU A 17 4.90 3.67 -1.65
N SER A 18 5.03 3.11 -2.86
CA SER A 18 4.04 2.18 -3.40
C SER A 18 4.02 0.85 -2.65
N ASN A 19 2.84 0.24 -2.56
CA ASN A 19 2.69 -1.14 -2.07
C ASN A 19 3.34 -2.17 -3.00
N TRP A 20 3.58 -1.81 -4.26
CA TRP A 20 4.19 -2.68 -5.26
C TRP A 20 5.72 -2.62 -5.24
N HIS A 21 6.30 -1.67 -4.51
CA HIS A 21 7.74 -1.56 -4.36
C HIS A 21 8.32 -2.84 -3.76
N PRO A 22 9.34 -3.45 -4.39
CA PRO A 22 10.02 -4.61 -3.83
C PRO A 22 10.74 -4.23 -2.53
N CYS A 23 10.33 -4.84 -1.42
CA CYS A 23 10.97 -4.66 -0.12
C CYS A 23 10.71 -5.90 0.75
N LYS A 24 11.76 -6.39 1.40
CA LYS A 24 11.63 -7.50 2.34
C LYS A 24 11.27 -7.02 3.73
N PHE A 25 10.34 -7.71 4.38
CA PHE A 25 10.04 -7.53 5.82
C PHE A 25 9.41 -8.80 6.38
N LEU A 26 9.54 -9.00 7.70
CA LEU A 26 9.02 -10.14 8.43
C LEU A 26 7.76 -9.76 9.20
N TYR A 27 6.77 -10.65 9.26
CA TYR A 27 5.63 -10.50 10.14
C TYR A 27 5.07 -11.87 10.55
N HIS A 28 4.98 -12.12 11.86
CA HIS A 28 4.54 -13.40 12.45
C HIS A 28 5.19 -14.65 11.80
N GLY A 29 6.50 -14.60 11.57
CA GLY A 29 7.26 -15.73 11.02
C GLY A 29 7.19 -15.90 9.50
N PHE A 30 6.48 -15.03 8.79
CA PHE A 30 6.44 -15.01 7.32
C PHE A 30 7.30 -13.85 6.78
N GLU A 31 8.09 -14.11 5.73
CA GLU A 31 8.77 -13.07 4.95
C GLU A 31 7.89 -12.65 3.77
N PHE A 32 7.74 -11.34 3.60
CA PHE A 32 7.03 -10.73 2.48
C PHE A 32 8.02 -9.93 1.63
N GLN A 33 7.79 -9.90 0.31
CA GLN A 33 8.64 -9.16 -0.63
C GLN A 33 8.02 -7.83 -1.11
N SER A 34 6.80 -7.53 -0.67
CA SER A 34 6.10 -6.26 -0.91
C SER A 34 4.89 -6.15 0.01
N VAL A 35 4.35 -4.94 0.17
CA VAL A 35 3.09 -4.73 0.92
C VAL A 35 1.89 -5.30 0.16
N GLU A 36 1.93 -5.34 -1.18
CA GLU A 36 0.90 -6.02 -1.98
C GLU A 36 0.82 -7.52 -1.64
N GLN A 37 1.96 -8.20 -1.51
CA GLN A 37 2.00 -9.61 -1.13
C GLN A 37 1.38 -9.82 0.25
N PHE A 38 1.81 -9.00 1.21
CA PHE A 38 1.30 -9.00 2.58
C PHE A 38 -0.21 -8.78 2.63
N MET A 39 -0.71 -7.77 1.90
CA MET A 39 -2.13 -7.40 1.87
C MET A 39 -2.97 -8.57 1.33
N MET A 40 -2.53 -9.19 0.22
CA MET A 40 -3.28 -10.29 -0.40
C MET A 40 -3.20 -11.57 0.43
N PHE A 41 -2.05 -11.87 1.04
CA PHE A 41 -1.89 -12.99 1.99
C PHE A 41 -2.80 -12.80 3.20
N SER A 42 -2.79 -11.62 3.81
CA SER A 42 -3.63 -11.28 4.96
C SER A 42 -5.11 -11.34 4.61
N LYS A 43 -5.48 -10.94 3.40
CA LYS A 43 -6.84 -11.11 2.88
C LYS A 43 -7.23 -12.60 2.82
N ALA A 44 -6.38 -13.46 2.27
CA ALA A 44 -6.64 -14.91 2.23
C ALA A 44 -6.80 -15.49 3.63
N LYS A 45 -5.92 -15.12 4.57
CA LYS A 45 -6.01 -15.53 5.98
C LYS A 45 -7.28 -15.04 6.67
N LEU A 46 -7.75 -13.82 6.37
CA LEU A 46 -9.00 -13.27 6.91
C LEU A 46 -10.24 -14.11 6.53
N PHE A 47 -10.20 -14.79 5.39
CA PHE A 47 -11.26 -15.65 4.88
C PHE A 47 -10.92 -17.14 4.98
N GLU A 48 -9.92 -17.49 5.79
CA GLU A 48 -9.53 -18.88 6.07
C GLU A 48 -9.16 -19.69 4.81
N ASP A 49 -8.71 -19.01 3.75
CA ASP A 49 -8.29 -19.63 2.49
C ASP A 49 -6.77 -19.83 2.46
N ASP A 50 -6.31 -20.86 3.17
CA ASP A 50 -4.89 -21.21 3.24
C ASP A 50 -4.30 -21.61 1.89
N THR A 51 -5.12 -22.12 0.97
CA THR A 51 -4.68 -22.47 -0.38
C THR A 51 -4.27 -21.21 -1.14
N SER A 52 -5.12 -20.17 -1.13
CA SER A 52 -4.76 -18.88 -1.72
C SER A 52 -3.62 -18.20 -0.97
N ALA A 53 -3.58 -18.27 0.37
CA ALA A 53 -2.51 -17.68 1.16
C ALA A 53 -1.14 -18.23 0.75
N ASN A 54 -1.01 -19.56 0.65
CA ASN A 54 0.23 -20.21 0.22
C ASN A 54 0.61 -19.86 -1.22
N ALA A 55 -0.37 -19.82 -2.14
CA ALA A 55 -0.12 -19.43 -3.53
C ALA A 55 0.35 -17.97 -3.66
N ILE A 56 -0.17 -17.06 -2.84
CA ILE A 56 0.22 -15.65 -2.80
C ILE A 56 1.63 -15.50 -2.23
N LEU A 57 1.96 -16.24 -1.17
CA LEU A 57 3.29 -16.23 -0.58
C LEU A 57 4.36 -16.74 -1.54
N ALA A 58 4.02 -17.72 -2.40
CA ALA A 58 4.91 -18.23 -3.44
C ALA A 58 5.02 -17.32 -4.69
N ALA A 59 4.16 -16.31 -4.84
CA ALA A 59 4.16 -15.45 -6.02
C ALA A 59 5.10 -14.24 -5.87
N HIS A 60 6.04 -14.07 -6.81
CA HIS A 60 7.02 -12.97 -6.75
C HIS A 60 6.50 -11.61 -7.22
N HIS A 61 5.70 -11.60 -8.27
CA HIS A 61 5.31 -10.35 -8.91
C HIS A 61 4.01 -9.77 -8.30
N PRO A 62 3.95 -8.47 -7.93
CA PRO A 62 2.76 -7.83 -7.36
C PRO A 62 1.47 -8.03 -8.18
N LYS A 63 1.56 -7.90 -9.50
CA LYS A 63 0.45 -8.23 -10.42
C LYS A 63 -0.14 -9.63 -10.21
N LYS A 64 0.71 -10.66 -10.01
CA LYS A 64 0.26 -12.04 -9.77
C LYS A 64 -0.33 -12.19 -8.36
N GLN A 65 0.30 -11.59 -7.35
CA GLN A 65 -0.22 -11.56 -5.97
C GLN A 65 -1.63 -10.95 -5.93
N LYS A 66 -1.82 -9.78 -6.58
CA LYS A 66 -3.11 -9.12 -6.73
C LYS A 66 -4.15 -9.98 -7.44
N ALA A 67 -3.75 -10.67 -8.51
CA ALA A 67 -4.63 -11.58 -9.24
C ALA A 67 -5.10 -12.76 -8.37
N LEU A 68 -4.19 -13.38 -7.62
CA LEU A 68 -4.52 -14.46 -6.68
C LEU A 68 -5.41 -13.96 -5.53
N GLY A 69 -5.16 -12.76 -5.00
CA GLY A 69 -5.98 -12.15 -3.96
C GLY A 69 -7.41 -11.79 -4.41
N ARG A 70 -7.68 -11.71 -5.71
CA ARG A 70 -9.05 -11.60 -6.27
C ARG A 70 -9.79 -12.94 -6.28
N GLN A 71 -9.08 -14.06 -6.18
CA GLN A 71 -9.63 -15.42 -6.22
C GLN A 71 -9.82 -16.04 -4.82
N VAL A 72 -9.54 -15.28 -3.76
CA VAL A 72 -9.74 -15.72 -2.37
C VAL A 72 -11.18 -16.16 -2.16
N LYS A 73 -11.35 -17.41 -1.70
CA LYS A 73 -12.64 -18.03 -1.39
C LYS A 73 -13.24 -17.42 -0.13
N GLY A 74 -14.57 -17.54 0.01
CA GLY A 74 -15.28 -17.03 1.18
C GLY A 74 -15.25 -15.51 1.33
N PHE A 75 -14.91 -14.77 0.27
CA PHE A 75 -14.79 -13.32 0.31
C PHE A 75 -16.12 -12.66 0.69
N ASP A 76 -16.09 -11.92 1.78
CA ASP A 76 -17.15 -11.01 2.20
C ASP A 76 -16.66 -9.55 2.13
N MET A 77 -17.40 -8.71 1.41
CA MET A 77 -17.01 -7.32 1.17
C MET A 77 -16.99 -6.52 2.48
N GLN A 78 -17.97 -6.69 3.36
CA GLN A 78 -18.07 -5.88 4.58
C GLN A 78 -16.95 -6.21 5.57
N LYS A 79 -16.67 -7.51 5.76
CA LYS A 79 -15.53 -8.00 6.53
C LYS A 79 -14.23 -7.46 5.95
N TRP A 80 -14.07 -7.47 4.63
CA TRP A 80 -12.89 -6.88 3.99
C TRP A 80 -12.77 -5.37 4.23
N LEU A 81 -13.85 -4.61 4.01
CA LEU A 81 -13.86 -3.15 4.22
C LEU A 81 -13.50 -2.79 5.67
N SER A 82 -13.98 -3.55 6.65
CA SER A 82 -13.67 -3.32 8.07
C SER A 82 -12.22 -3.63 8.47
N LYS A 83 -11.46 -4.35 7.63
CA LYS A 83 -10.09 -4.82 7.95
C LYS A 83 -9.00 -4.33 7.01
N ARG A 84 -9.32 -3.96 5.76
CA ARG A 84 -8.32 -3.67 4.72
C ARG A 84 -7.35 -2.56 5.12
N GLU A 85 -7.83 -1.52 5.79
CA GLU A 85 -7.01 -0.37 6.18
C GLU A 85 -6.04 -0.73 7.30
N SER A 86 -6.48 -1.45 8.33
CA SER A 86 -5.60 -1.90 9.40
C SER A 86 -4.58 -2.93 8.91
N ILE A 87 -4.97 -3.81 7.98
CA ILE A 87 -4.05 -4.73 7.31
C ILE A 87 -2.97 -3.95 6.56
N VAL A 88 -3.33 -3.03 5.65
CA VAL A 88 -2.34 -2.29 4.88
C VAL A 88 -1.49 -1.39 5.77
N TYR A 89 -2.05 -0.80 6.83
CA TYR A 89 -1.29 -0.07 7.84
C TYR A 89 -0.19 -0.93 8.46
N VAL A 90 -0.50 -2.15 8.90
CA VAL A 90 0.51 -3.07 9.46
C VAL A 90 1.58 -3.39 8.42
N GLY A 91 1.20 -3.74 7.20
CA GLY A 91 2.16 -4.04 6.13
C GLY A 91 3.09 -2.86 5.81
N CYS A 92 2.53 -1.65 5.70
CA CYS A 92 3.32 -0.43 5.53
C CYS A 92 4.24 -0.18 6.74
N ARG A 93 3.73 -0.29 7.97
CA ARG A 93 4.53 -0.13 9.18
C ARG A 93 5.73 -1.06 9.19
N GLU A 94 5.52 -2.36 8.97
CA GLU A 94 6.61 -3.35 8.95
C GLU A 94 7.62 -3.10 7.83
N LYS A 95 7.14 -2.74 6.63
CA LYS A 95 8.01 -2.31 5.53
C LYS A 95 8.93 -1.17 5.98
N PHE A 96 8.37 -0.10 6.54
CA PHE A 96 9.14 1.10 6.85
C PHE A 96 9.96 0.97 8.14
N SER A 97 9.49 0.27 9.17
CA SER A 97 10.25 0.08 10.42
C SER A 97 11.44 -0.85 10.26
N GLN A 98 11.35 -1.84 9.37
CA GLN A 98 12.42 -2.83 9.17
C GLN A 98 13.43 -2.44 8.09
N ASN A 99 13.17 -1.37 7.32
CA ASN A 99 14.03 -0.91 6.24
C ASN A 99 14.48 0.54 6.49
N PRO A 100 15.63 0.78 7.16
CA PRO A 100 16.04 2.12 7.60
C PRO A 100 16.11 3.16 6.47
N ARG A 101 16.58 2.77 5.27
CA ARG A 101 16.61 3.67 4.11
C ARG A 101 15.22 4.12 3.67
N LEU A 102 14.26 3.19 3.67
CA LEU A 102 12.86 3.50 3.34
C LEU A 102 12.23 4.34 4.45
N GLN A 103 12.55 4.05 5.71
CA GLN A 103 12.11 4.85 6.85
C GLN A 103 12.52 6.31 6.69
N THR A 104 13.82 6.58 6.46
CA THR A 104 14.33 7.94 6.24
C THR A 104 13.60 8.62 5.09
N LEU A 105 13.36 7.91 3.99
CA LEU A 105 12.62 8.43 2.85
C LEU A 105 11.18 8.81 3.21
N LEU A 106 10.45 7.96 3.94
CA LEU A 106 9.09 8.27 4.39
C LEU A 106 9.07 9.48 5.33
N LEU A 107 10.00 9.53 6.29
CA LEU A 107 10.10 10.63 7.26
C LEU A 107 10.42 11.97 6.60
N ALA A 108 11.22 11.97 5.52
CA ALA A 108 11.55 13.17 4.77
C ALA A 108 10.33 13.86 4.13
N THR A 109 9.24 13.12 3.90
CA THR A 109 8.01 13.67 3.30
C THR A 109 7.15 14.49 4.28
N ALA A 110 7.57 14.67 5.53
CA ALA A 110 6.75 15.19 6.64
C ALA A 110 6.00 16.51 6.38
N SER A 111 6.51 17.36 5.49
CA SER A 111 5.89 18.64 5.11
C SER A 111 4.81 18.53 4.02
N THR A 112 4.60 17.33 3.47
CA THR A 112 3.71 17.11 2.33
C THR A 112 2.64 16.05 2.61
N GLU A 113 1.55 16.17 1.88
CA GLU A 113 0.51 15.16 1.78
C GLU A 113 0.90 14.11 0.72
N LEU A 114 0.86 12.85 1.11
CA LEU A 114 1.21 11.73 0.24
C LEU A 114 0.02 11.37 -0.65
N VAL A 115 0.24 11.27 -1.95
CA VAL A 115 -0.81 10.99 -2.94
C VAL A 115 -0.39 9.83 -3.85
N GLU A 116 -1.10 8.70 -3.72
CA GLU A 116 -0.94 7.57 -4.65
C GLU A 116 -1.62 7.95 -5.98
N ALA A 117 -0.81 8.38 -6.93
CA ALA A 117 -1.19 8.94 -8.21
C ALA A 117 -1.43 7.84 -9.26
N SER A 118 -2.19 6.82 -8.86
CA SER A 118 -2.63 5.75 -9.75
C SER A 118 -3.84 6.19 -10.57
N PRO A 119 -3.76 6.19 -11.92
CA PRO A 119 -4.91 6.48 -12.76
C PRO A 119 -5.94 5.33 -12.78
N TYR A 120 -5.57 4.16 -12.26
CA TYR A 120 -6.37 2.93 -12.35
C TYR A 120 -6.99 2.52 -11.00
N ASP A 121 -6.40 2.93 -9.88
CA ASP A 121 -6.84 2.55 -8.54
C ASP A 121 -7.55 3.71 -7.84
N ARG A 122 -8.87 3.56 -7.63
CA ARG A 122 -9.71 4.56 -6.96
C ARG A 122 -9.93 4.27 -5.47
N ILE A 123 -9.37 3.19 -4.95
CA ILE A 123 -9.46 2.85 -3.52
C ILE A 123 -8.18 3.32 -2.83
N TRP A 124 -7.04 2.83 -3.30
CA TRP A 124 -5.75 3.15 -2.69
C TRP A 124 -5.18 4.45 -3.24
N GLY A 125 -5.50 4.79 -4.49
CA GLY A 125 -5.09 6.03 -5.15
C GLY A 125 -6.22 7.02 -5.41
N VAL A 126 -5.87 8.11 -6.09
CA VAL A 126 -6.79 9.22 -6.42
C VAL A 126 -7.48 9.07 -7.77
N GLY A 127 -7.13 8.08 -8.58
CA GLY A 127 -7.70 7.88 -9.91
C GLY A 127 -7.22 8.88 -10.97
N LEU A 128 -6.07 9.52 -10.74
CA LEU A 128 -5.38 10.45 -11.64
C LEU A 128 -3.87 10.13 -11.64
N GLY A 129 -3.20 10.34 -12.77
CA GLY A 129 -1.76 10.08 -12.91
C GLY A 129 -0.88 11.24 -12.41
N GLU A 130 0.39 10.95 -12.08
CA GLU A 130 1.34 11.95 -11.55
C GLU A 130 1.55 13.20 -12.43
N ARG A 131 1.28 13.08 -13.73
CA ARG A 131 1.43 14.16 -14.73
C ARG A 131 0.10 14.78 -15.16
N ASP A 132 -1.02 14.29 -14.64
CA ASP A 132 -2.33 14.86 -14.91
C ASP A 132 -2.44 16.23 -14.20
N PRO A 133 -2.69 17.34 -14.93
CA PRO A 133 -2.76 18.66 -14.31
C PRO A 133 -3.91 18.77 -13.29
N LEU A 134 -4.96 17.95 -13.40
CA LEU A 134 -6.10 17.97 -12.49
C LEU A 134 -5.76 17.41 -11.10
N ILE A 135 -4.64 16.69 -10.94
CA ILE A 135 -4.29 16.01 -9.68
C ILE A 135 -4.03 16.98 -8.52
N LEU A 136 -3.66 18.23 -8.82
CA LEU A 136 -3.34 19.24 -7.80
C LEU A 136 -4.58 19.83 -7.14
N ASP A 137 -5.77 19.62 -7.72
CA ASP A 137 -7.04 20.01 -7.13
C ASP A 137 -7.78 18.77 -6.65
N LYS A 138 -7.92 18.64 -5.33
CA LYS A 138 -8.59 17.50 -4.68
C LYS A 138 -10.04 17.32 -5.12
N SER A 139 -10.71 18.37 -5.57
CA SER A 139 -12.08 18.27 -6.08
C SER A 139 -12.19 17.43 -7.35
N ASN A 140 -11.08 17.26 -8.09
CA ASN A 140 -11.00 16.40 -9.27
C ASN A 140 -10.66 14.94 -8.94
N TRP A 141 -10.31 14.63 -7.68
CA TRP A 141 -9.94 13.27 -7.30
C TRP A 141 -11.15 12.34 -7.43
N ARG A 142 -10.91 11.17 -8.03
CA ARG A 142 -11.94 10.16 -8.33
C ARG A 142 -11.80 8.93 -7.44
N GLY A 143 -10.93 9.02 -6.43
CA GLY A 143 -10.57 7.94 -5.54
C GLY A 143 -10.24 8.43 -4.13
N THR A 144 -10.08 7.48 -3.22
CA THR A 144 -10.02 7.75 -1.78
C THR A 144 -8.61 7.98 -1.22
N ASN A 145 -7.56 7.78 -2.02
CA ASN A 145 -6.15 7.95 -1.60
C ASN A 145 -5.80 7.21 -0.28
N LEU A 146 -6.40 6.03 -0.03
CA LEU A 146 -6.22 5.35 1.26
C LEU A 146 -4.76 5.00 1.54
N LEU A 147 -3.93 4.78 0.51
CA LEU A 147 -2.52 4.47 0.71
C LEU A 147 -1.75 5.70 1.20
N GLY A 148 -1.95 6.86 0.57
CA GLY A 148 -1.37 8.12 1.03
C GLY A 148 -1.72 8.41 2.49
N ILE A 149 -3.01 8.28 2.85
CA ILE A 149 -3.49 8.44 4.23
C ILE A 149 -2.81 7.44 5.19
N THR A 150 -2.71 6.17 4.79
CA THR A 150 -2.10 5.11 5.59
C THR A 150 -0.61 5.38 5.83
N LEU A 151 0.12 5.80 4.80
CA LEU A 151 1.54 6.11 4.89
C LEU A 151 1.81 7.30 5.81
N MET A 152 0.96 8.34 5.78
CA MET A 152 1.07 9.46 6.70
C MET A 152 0.85 9.02 8.15
N LYS A 153 -0.12 8.14 8.43
CA LYS A 153 -0.29 7.54 9.76
C LYS A 153 0.93 6.73 10.21
N VAL A 154 1.53 5.95 9.31
CA VAL A 154 2.77 5.20 9.59
C VAL A 154 3.93 6.16 9.86
N ARG A 155 4.06 7.22 9.06
CA ARG A 155 5.07 8.28 9.25
C ARG A 155 4.98 8.88 10.65
N ASP A 156 3.80 9.25 11.09
CA ASP A 156 3.60 9.86 12.42
C ASP A 156 3.91 8.88 13.56
N THR A 157 3.56 7.59 13.38
CA THR A 157 3.90 6.51 14.32
C THR A 157 5.42 6.35 14.46
N LEU A 158 6.14 6.32 13.33
CA LEU A 158 7.59 6.12 13.32
C LEU A 158 8.38 7.35 13.77
N ARG A 159 7.79 8.55 13.80
CA ARG A 159 8.40 9.74 14.42
C ARG A 159 8.30 9.74 15.94
N SER A 160 7.30 9.06 16.46
CA SER A 160 6.98 9.01 17.90
C SER A 160 7.64 7.84 18.62
N THR A 161 8.45 7.05 17.91
CA THR A 161 9.20 5.89 18.41
C THR A 161 10.66 6.29 18.60
#